data_AF-A0A7J7JD02-F1
#
_entry.id   AF-A0A7J7JD02-F1
#
_cell.length_a   1.000
_cell.length_b   1.000
_cell.length_c   1.000
_cell.angle_alpha   90.00
_cell.angle_beta   90.00
_cell.angle_gamma   90.00
#
_symmetry.space_group_name_H-M   'P 1'
#
loop_
_entity.id
_entity.type
_entity.pdbx_description
1 polymer ?
#
loop_
_entity_poly.entity_id
_entity_poly.type
_entity_poly.pdbx_seq_one_letter_code
_entity_poly.pdbx_strand_id
1 'polypeptide(L)'
;MHQNWHPLTFLAACGESVQSKYGVGYSNQAEVFETVEFITSLVSNWPEETWGKFDQYSIGVVLPYMEQVMMVRSMLKQGPVKDLRLVSVERVYNVQGKQFRVVIINTVRTHHTCRGIDEDNSADYAFLSNSKLLNTAITRAQSLVVVVGDPFSLCTAGKCRNMWIKFLEDCERNKSLYGVTFAQIQDYMDYMDVNKAYKLNPLPWNSQYLTHLQYVKPKQLLLQPMLLTLTLLRFLPGLITC
;
A
#
# COMPACT_ATOMS: atom_id res chain seq x y z
N MET A 1 12.70 -15.22 -10.89
CA MET A 1 11.59 -14.76 -10.03
C MET A 1 12.18 -14.37 -8.67
N HIS A 2 11.58 -13.41 -7.95
CA HIS A 2 12.08 -13.02 -6.62
C HIS A 2 11.89 -14.18 -5.64
N GLN A 3 12.91 -14.50 -4.82
CA GLN A 3 12.85 -15.65 -3.92
C GLN A 3 11.84 -15.48 -2.77
N ASN A 4 11.66 -14.24 -2.28
CA ASN A 4 10.82 -13.94 -1.12
C ASN A 4 9.45 -13.31 -1.44
N TRP A 5 9.19 -12.94 -2.70
CA TRP A 5 7.97 -12.21 -3.07
C TRP A 5 7.32 -12.88 -4.28
N HIS A 6 6.05 -13.24 -4.13
CA HIS A 6 5.25 -13.74 -5.25
C HIS A 6 4.99 -12.60 -6.25
N PRO A 7 4.98 -12.85 -7.59
CA PRO A 7 4.84 -11.81 -8.61
C PRO A 7 3.61 -10.91 -8.47
N LEU A 8 2.54 -11.40 -7.85
CA LEU A 8 1.41 -10.59 -7.39
C LEU A 8 1.39 -10.62 -5.87
N THR A 9 1.49 -9.45 -5.26
CA THR A 9 1.53 -9.28 -3.80
C THR A 9 0.59 -8.15 -3.39
N PHE A 10 -0.12 -8.32 -2.28
CA PHE A 10 -0.95 -7.30 -1.67
C PHE A 10 -0.47 -6.99 -0.23
N LEU A 11 -0.29 -5.71 0.08
CA LEU A 11 0.01 -5.21 1.42
C LEU A 11 -1.18 -4.39 1.90
N ALA A 12 -1.89 -4.90 2.91
CA ALA A 12 -2.99 -4.17 3.52
C ALA A 12 -2.45 -2.97 4.33
N ALA A 13 -2.93 -1.78 3.97
CA ALA A 13 -2.60 -0.55 4.68
C ALA A 13 -3.78 -0.14 5.57
N CYS A 14 -3.59 -0.23 6.88
CA CYS A 14 -4.57 0.20 7.87
C CYS A 14 -4.44 1.71 8.10
N GLY A 15 -5.20 2.50 7.34
CA GLY A 15 -5.25 3.94 7.51
C GLY A 15 -6.48 4.55 6.89
N GLU A 16 -6.68 5.84 7.14
CA GLU A 16 -7.73 6.63 6.55
C GLU A 16 -7.17 7.51 5.44
N SER A 17 -7.97 7.68 4.39
CA SER A 17 -7.63 8.61 3.32
C SER A 17 -8.21 9.99 3.62
N VAL A 18 -7.38 11.02 3.52
CA VAL A 18 -7.75 12.42 3.74
C VAL A 18 -7.88 13.12 2.39
N GLN A 19 -8.99 13.84 2.18
CA GLN A 19 -9.16 14.69 1.02
C GLN A 19 -8.42 16.03 1.22
N SER A 20 -7.75 16.51 0.18
CA SER A 20 -7.12 17.81 0.16
C SER A 20 -8.15 18.91 0.40
N LYS A 21 -7.85 19.84 1.33
CA LYS A 21 -8.73 20.98 1.64
C LYS A 21 -9.00 21.90 0.43
N TYR A 22 -8.08 21.90 -0.53
CA TYR A 22 -8.07 22.83 -1.66
C TYR A 22 -8.24 22.14 -3.02
N GLY A 23 -8.61 20.85 -3.04
CA GLY A 23 -8.68 20.11 -4.30
C GLY A 23 -9.42 18.78 -4.22
N VAL A 24 -9.45 18.09 -5.36
CA VAL A 24 -10.06 16.77 -5.54
C VAL A 24 -9.11 15.61 -5.22
N GLY A 25 -7.92 15.94 -4.71
CA GLY A 25 -6.89 14.98 -4.39
C GLY A 25 -7.09 14.29 -3.04
N TYR A 26 -6.56 13.08 -2.94
CA TYR A 26 -6.60 12.27 -1.73
C TYR A 26 -5.18 11.84 -1.37
N SER A 27 -4.94 11.66 -0.09
CA SER A 27 -3.74 11.02 0.42
C SER A 27 -4.06 10.04 1.53
N ASN A 28 -3.23 9.02 1.69
CA ASN A 28 -3.33 8.03 2.75
C ASN A 28 -1.91 7.77 3.29
N GLN A 29 -1.64 8.24 4.51
CA GLN A 29 -0.31 8.18 5.10
C GLN A 29 0.13 6.75 5.44
N ALA A 30 -0.80 5.86 5.83
CA ALA A 30 -0.48 4.46 6.10
C ALA A 30 0.00 3.76 4.84
N GLU A 31 -0.67 4.01 3.72
CA GLU A 31 -0.25 3.51 2.41
C GLU A 31 1.14 4.03 1.99
N VAL A 32 1.49 5.29 2.30
CA VAL A 32 2.84 5.81 2.03
C VAL A 32 3.89 5.08 2.87
N PHE A 33 3.62 4.88 4.16
CA PHE A 33 4.55 4.20 5.06
C PHE A 33 4.84 2.77 4.59
N GLU A 34 3.80 1.99 4.32
CA GLU A 34 3.93 0.61 3.81
C GLU A 34 4.69 0.57 2.47
N THR A 35 4.41 1.49 1.54
CA THR A 35 5.15 1.60 0.27
C THR A 35 6.64 1.84 0.50
N VAL A 36 7.01 2.77 1.39
CA VAL A 36 8.42 3.13 1.63
C VAL A 36 9.16 2.01 2.36
N GLU A 37 8.54 1.38 3.35
CA GLU A 37 9.10 0.22 4.04
C GLU A 37 9.32 -0.95 3.08
N PHE A 38 8.33 -1.25 2.22
CA PHE A 38 8.46 -2.29 1.22
C PHE A 38 9.62 -2.02 0.25
N ILE A 39 9.71 -0.81 -0.31
CA ILE A 39 10.80 -0.45 -1.23
C ILE A 39 12.16 -0.57 -0.51
N THR A 40 12.25 -0.11 0.73
CA THR A 40 13.47 -0.18 1.53
C THR A 40 13.93 -1.63 1.75
N SER A 41 12.99 -2.51 2.10
CA SER A 41 13.24 -3.95 2.25
C SER A 41 13.63 -4.61 0.93
N LEU A 42 12.94 -4.27 -0.16
CA LEU A 42 13.21 -4.79 -1.50
C LEU A 42 14.60 -4.41 -2.00
N VAL A 43 15.00 -3.14 -1.84
CA VAL A 43 16.32 -2.66 -2.25
C VAL A 43 17.43 -3.34 -1.46
N SER A 44 17.20 -3.58 -0.16
CA SER A 44 18.18 -4.27 0.69
C SER A 44 18.35 -5.75 0.32
N ASN A 45 17.33 -6.36 -0.30
CA ASN A 45 17.31 -7.76 -0.69
C ASN A 45 17.18 -7.93 -2.22
N TRP A 46 17.69 -6.98 -2.99
CA TRP A 46 17.50 -6.96 -4.44
C TRP A 46 18.18 -8.20 -5.08
N PRO A 47 17.46 -9.01 -5.87
CA PRO A 47 17.99 -10.27 -6.39
C PRO A 47 18.86 -10.05 -7.63
N GLU A 48 20.08 -9.55 -7.44
CA GLU A 48 20.99 -9.19 -8.54
C GLU A 48 21.26 -10.32 -9.53
N GLU A 49 21.30 -11.57 -9.07
CA GLU A 49 21.51 -12.76 -9.91
C GLU A 49 20.42 -12.94 -10.97
N THR A 50 19.16 -12.57 -10.66
CA THR A 50 18.02 -12.80 -11.56
C THR A 50 17.47 -11.54 -12.19
N TRP A 51 17.62 -10.39 -11.54
CA TRP A 51 17.10 -9.09 -12.01
C TRP A 51 18.20 -8.15 -12.52
N GLY A 52 19.47 -8.53 -12.39
CA GLY A 52 20.61 -7.68 -12.66
C GLY A 52 20.85 -6.67 -11.54
N LYS A 53 21.93 -5.90 -11.70
CA LYS A 53 22.34 -4.87 -10.74
C LYS A 53 21.18 -3.90 -10.44
N PHE A 54 21.03 -3.54 -9.18
CA PHE A 54 19.99 -2.60 -8.78
C PHE A 54 20.17 -1.22 -9.41
N ASP A 55 19.07 -0.70 -9.98
CA ASP A 55 18.90 0.68 -10.41
C ASP A 55 17.55 1.19 -9.89
N GLN A 56 17.55 2.38 -9.27
CA GLN A 56 16.32 2.98 -8.72
C GLN A 56 15.24 3.19 -9.78
N TYR A 57 15.62 3.45 -11.04
CA TYR A 57 14.67 3.56 -12.15
C TYR A 57 13.97 2.24 -12.49
N SER A 58 14.43 1.11 -11.95
CA SER A 58 13.78 -0.19 -12.08
C SER A 58 12.50 -0.31 -11.25
N ILE A 59 12.25 0.62 -10.33
CA ILE A 59 11.07 0.64 -9.46
C ILE A 59 10.16 1.80 -9.87
N GLY A 60 8.90 1.49 -10.13
CA GLY A 60 7.84 2.46 -10.37
C GLY A 60 6.77 2.41 -9.29
N VAL A 61 6.45 3.54 -8.67
CA VAL A 61 5.28 3.71 -7.82
C VAL A 61 4.20 4.43 -8.62
N VAL A 62 3.05 3.79 -8.81
CA VAL A 62 1.95 4.27 -9.65
C VAL A 62 0.73 4.57 -8.78
N LEU A 63 0.24 5.79 -8.89
CA LEU A 63 -0.73 6.37 -7.96
C LEU A 63 -1.84 7.11 -8.75
N PRO A 64 -3.04 7.30 -8.21
CA PRO A 64 -4.07 8.10 -8.88
C PRO A 64 -4.00 9.60 -8.56
N TYR A 65 -3.52 9.99 -7.37
CA TYR A 65 -3.61 11.36 -6.86
C TYR A 65 -2.24 12.04 -6.72
N MET A 66 -2.18 13.35 -7.01
CA MET A 66 -0.93 14.11 -6.98
C MET A 66 -0.41 14.34 -5.55
N GLU A 67 -1.31 14.51 -4.60
CA GLU A 67 -1.00 14.68 -3.18
C GLU A 67 -0.28 13.44 -2.63
N GLN A 68 -0.76 12.23 -2.99
CA GLN A 68 -0.05 11.00 -2.68
C GLN A 68 1.33 10.94 -3.35
N VAL A 69 1.47 11.37 -4.61
CA VAL A 69 2.77 11.43 -5.31
C VAL A 69 3.77 12.27 -4.52
N MET A 70 3.35 13.46 -4.07
CA MET A 70 4.21 14.37 -3.31
C MET A 70 4.63 13.75 -1.98
N MET A 71 3.72 13.09 -1.27
CA MET A 71 4.02 12.43 0.01
C MET A 71 5.01 11.27 -0.14
N VAL A 72 4.80 10.38 -1.11
CA VAL A 72 5.71 9.25 -1.38
C VAL A 72 7.10 9.75 -1.76
N ARG A 73 7.21 10.73 -2.67
CA ARG A 73 8.51 11.32 -3.05
C ARG A 73 9.22 11.95 -1.86
N SER A 74 8.49 12.65 -1.00
CA SER A 74 9.03 13.27 0.20
C SER A 74 9.60 12.22 1.17
N MET A 75 8.85 11.14 1.42
CA MET A 75 9.29 10.08 2.33
C MET A 75 10.45 9.25 1.76
N LEU A 76 10.47 8.95 0.46
CA LEU A 76 11.60 8.26 -0.18
C LEU A 76 12.90 9.08 -0.13
N LYS A 77 12.80 10.41 -0.21
CA LYS A 77 13.96 11.31 -0.07
C LYS A 77 14.49 11.36 1.37
N GLN A 78 13.61 11.24 2.37
CA GLN A 78 13.94 11.36 3.79
C GLN A 78 14.21 10.01 4.47
N GLY A 79 14.11 8.90 3.73
CA GLY A 79 14.15 7.54 4.29
C GLY A 79 15.48 7.18 4.96
N PRO A 80 15.48 6.21 5.89
CA PRO A 80 16.61 5.93 6.78
C PRO A 80 17.76 5.14 6.13
N VAL A 81 17.51 4.44 5.02
CA VAL A 81 18.48 3.48 4.45
C VAL A 81 19.36 4.11 3.38
N LYS A 82 18.77 4.76 2.36
CA LYS A 82 19.47 5.46 1.27
C LYS A 82 18.55 6.53 0.67
N ASP A 83 19.14 7.54 0.03
CA ASP A 83 18.39 8.49 -0.81
C ASP A 83 17.79 7.74 -2.02
N LEU A 84 16.48 7.46 -1.95
CA LEU A 84 15.72 6.75 -2.98
C LEU A 84 14.94 7.71 -3.90
N ARG A 85 15.38 8.97 -4.01
CA ARG A 85 14.69 9.99 -4.81
C ARG A 85 14.59 9.71 -6.31
N LEU A 86 15.36 8.76 -6.84
CA LEU A 86 15.34 8.41 -8.27
C LEU A 86 14.31 7.31 -8.60
N VAL A 87 13.67 6.72 -7.59
CA VAL A 87 12.51 5.85 -7.81
C VAL A 87 11.41 6.63 -8.54
N SER A 88 10.86 6.05 -9.60
CA SER A 88 9.86 6.74 -10.41
C SER A 88 8.50 6.72 -9.70
N VAL A 89 8.09 7.85 -9.12
CA VAL A 89 6.76 7.99 -8.49
C VAL A 89 5.88 8.82 -9.41
N GLU A 90 4.83 8.23 -9.97
CA GLU A 90 4.04 8.85 -11.04
C GLU A 90 2.54 8.67 -10.84
N ARG A 91 1.76 9.63 -11.36
CA ARG A 91 0.35 9.39 -11.58
C ARG A 91 0.17 8.35 -12.68
N VAL A 92 -0.88 7.53 -12.60
CA VAL A 92 -1.19 6.51 -13.63
C VAL A 92 -1.31 7.11 -15.05
N TYR A 93 -1.74 8.35 -15.17
CA TYR A 93 -1.82 9.05 -16.45
C TYR A 93 -0.44 9.35 -17.07
N ASN A 94 0.63 9.33 -16.26
CA ASN A 94 1.99 9.74 -16.63
C ASN A 94 2.96 8.55 -16.81
N VAL A 95 2.46 7.31 -16.81
CA VAL A 95 3.29 6.10 -16.97
C VAL A 95 3.27 5.49 -18.37
N GLN A 96 2.62 6.15 -19.33
CA GLN A 96 2.59 5.68 -20.71
C GLN A 96 4.02 5.59 -21.28
N GLY A 97 4.31 4.46 -21.94
CA GLY A 97 5.64 4.19 -22.52
C GLY A 97 6.73 3.83 -21.51
N LYS A 98 6.47 3.92 -20.20
CA LYS A 98 7.39 3.47 -19.15
C LYS A 98 7.21 1.97 -18.89
N GLN A 99 8.27 1.31 -18.44
CA GLN A 99 8.24 -0.04 -17.88
C GLN A 99 9.20 -0.11 -16.70
N PHE A 100 8.85 -0.94 -15.72
CA PHE A 100 9.60 -1.10 -14.48
C PHE A 100 9.78 -2.59 -14.19
N ARG A 101 10.90 -2.95 -13.55
CA ARG A 101 11.09 -4.30 -13.01
C ARG A 101 10.00 -4.60 -11.98
N VAL A 102 9.77 -3.64 -11.09
CA VAL A 102 8.79 -3.69 -10.01
C VAL A 102 7.85 -2.50 -10.10
N VAL A 103 6.54 -2.77 -10.03
CA VAL A 103 5.51 -1.75 -9.91
C VAL A 103 4.84 -1.86 -8.56
N ILE A 104 4.83 -0.76 -7.80
CA ILE A 104 4.01 -0.60 -6.60
C ILE A 104 2.80 0.26 -6.98
N ILE A 105 1.58 -0.18 -6.65
CA ILE A 105 0.34 0.55 -6.90
C ILE A 105 -0.26 0.95 -5.55
N ASN A 106 -0.43 2.25 -5.31
CA ASN A 106 -1.26 2.71 -4.19
C ASN A 106 -2.68 2.99 -4.64
N THR A 107 -3.65 2.50 -3.89
CA THR A 107 -5.07 2.67 -4.20
C THR A 107 -5.65 3.94 -3.58
N VAL A 108 -5.04 4.40 -2.49
CA VAL A 108 -5.31 5.62 -1.70
C VAL A 108 -6.67 5.66 -1.02
N ARG A 109 -7.74 5.31 -1.72
CA ARG A 109 -9.12 5.46 -1.23
C ARG A 109 -9.46 4.42 -0.18
N THR A 110 -10.23 4.88 0.80
CA THR A 110 -10.71 4.08 1.94
C THR A 110 -12.23 4.17 2.01
N HIS A 111 -12.83 3.38 2.88
CA HIS A 111 -14.26 3.16 2.87
C HIS A 111 -15.03 4.46 3.12
N HIS A 112 -14.50 5.30 4.02
CA HIS A 112 -15.05 6.61 4.36
C HIS A 112 -15.05 7.59 3.19
N THR A 113 -14.03 7.57 2.33
CA THR A 113 -13.99 8.45 1.16
C THR A 113 -14.66 7.85 -0.06
N CYS A 114 -14.97 6.56 -0.03
CA CYS A 114 -15.84 5.92 -1.02
C CYS A 114 -17.33 6.04 -0.67
N ARG A 115 -17.66 6.58 0.52
CA ARG A 115 -19.04 6.82 0.96
C ARG A 115 -19.52 8.17 0.46
N GLY A 116 -20.49 8.11 -0.44
CA GLY A 116 -21.16 9.27 -1.02
C GLY A 116 -21.20 9.17 -2.53
N ILE A 117 -22.42 9.23 -3.06
CA ILE A 117 -22.79 9.29 -4.48
C ILE A 117 -23.01 7.91 -5.13
N ASP A 118 -24.24 7.47 -4.88
CA ASP A 118 -25.18 6.80 -5.77
C ASP A 118 -25.11 5.29 -6.01
N GLU A 119 -26.29 4.70 -5.81
CA GLU A 119 -26.74 3.37 -6.22
C GLU A 119 -26.46 3.06 -7.71
N ASP A 120 -26.04 4.07 -8.50
CA ASP A 120 -25.76 4.01 -9.92
C ASP A 120 -24.30 3.70 -10.33
N ASN A 121 -23.38 3.48 -9.38
CA ASN A 121 -21.96 3.22 -9.68
C ASN A 121 -21.31 4.32 -10.56
N SER A 122 -21.79 5.55 -10.56
CA SER A 122 -21.31 6.60 -11.48
C SER A 122 -20.00 7.27 -11.03
N ALA A 123 -19.65 7.15 -9.74
CA ALA A 123 -18.48 7.79 -9.16
C ALA A 123 -17.13 7.23 -9.65
N ASP A 124 -16.20 8.14 -9.98
CA ASP A 124 -14.83 7.81 -10.36
C ASP A 124 -13.90 7.76 -9.13
N TYR A 125 -13.56 6.53 -8.74
CA TYR A 125 -12.60 6.22 -7.67
C TYR A 125 -11.27 5.72 -8.24
N ALA A 126 -10.91 6.15 -9.46
CA ALA A 126 -9.71 5.75 -10.18
C ALA A 126 -9.55 4.23 -10.25
N PHE A 127 -8.54 3.65 -9.61
CA PHE A 127 -8.26 2.21 -9.63
C PHE A 127 -9.40 1.33 -9.11
N LEU A 128 -10.29 1.87 -8.27
CA LEU A 128 -11.46 1.13 -7.78
C LEU A 128 -12.61 1.09 -8.80
N SER A 129 -12.61 1.97 -9.80
CA SER A 129 -13.75 2.14 -10.72
C SER A 129 -13.41 2.09 -12.21
N ASN A 130 -12.13 2.22 -12.57
CA ASN A 130 -11.65 2.32 -13.93
C ASN A 130 -10.61 1.24 -14.25
N SER A 131 -11.05 0.15 -14.88
CA SER A 131 -10.21 -0.99 -15.24
C SER A 131 -9.10 -0.64 -16.24
N LYS A 132 -9.28 0.39 -17.07
CA LYS A 132 -8.25 0.83 -18.02
C LYS A 132 -7.04 1.42 -17.29
N LEU A 133 -7.27 2.18 -16.23
CA LEU A 133 -6.19 2.71 -15.38
C LEU A 133 -5.45 1.58 -14.67
N LEU A 134 -6.20 0.62 -14.11
CA LEU A 134 -5.63 -0.53 -13.42
C LEU A 134 -4.78 -1.39 -14.38
N ASN A 135 -5.29 -1.72 -15.56
CA ASN A 135 -4.53 -2.45 -16.59
C ASN A 135 -3.28 -1.68 -17.03
N THR A 136 -3.40 -0.35 -17.18
CA THR A 136 -2.25 0.49 -17.53
C THR A 136 -1.17 0.37 -16.48
N ALA A 137 -1.51 0.46 -15.19
CA ALA A 137 -0.56 0.33 -14.08
C ALA A 137 0.06 -1.08 -13.99
N ILE A 138 -0.76 -2.13 -13.98
CA ILE A 138 -0.29 -3.53 -13.86
C ILE A 138 0.67 -3.88 -15.00
N THR A 139 0.33 -3.52 -16.25
CA THR A 139 1.16 -3.83 -17.42
C THR A 139 2.47 -3.06 -17.49
N ARG A 140 2.74 -2.13 -16.56
CA ARG A 140 4.07 -1.50 -16.46
C ARG A 140 5.10 -2.42 -15.80
N ALA A 141 4.67 -3.47 -15.10
CA ALA A 141 5.56 -4.37 -14.39
C ALA A 141 6.12 -5.46 -15.31
N GLN A 142 7.42 -5.70 -15.20
CA GLN A 142 8.10 -6.80 -15.88
C GLN A 142 8.23 -8.05 -15.01
N SER A 143 8.18 -7.92 -13.67
CA SER A 143 8.47 -9.04 -12.78
C SER A 143 7.66 -9.08 -11.49
N LEU A 144 7.34 -7.94 -10.89
CA LEU A 144 6.60 -7.88 -9.63
C LEU A 144 5.60 -6.73 -9.62
N VAL A 145 4.36 -7.03 -9.26
CA VAL A 145 3.30 -6.08 -8.94
C VAL A 145 2.99 -6.19 -7.46
N VAL A 146 3.13 -5.07 -6.75
CA VAL A 146 2.76 -4.95 -5.34
C VAL A 146 1.65 -3.91 -5.25
N VAL A 147 0.52 -4.29 -4.68
CA VAL A 147 -0.57 -3.35 -4.41
C VAL A 147 -0.57 -3.04 -2.91
N VAL A 148 -0.63 -1.75 -2.59
CA VAL A 148 -0.71 -1.25 -1.21
C VAL A 148 -2.02 -0.48 -1.07
N GLY A 149 -2.91 -0.92 -0.17
CA GLY A 149 -4.26 -0.37 -0.12
C GLY A 149 -5.14 -0.89 0.99
N ASP A 150 -6.35 -0.33 1.07
CA ASP A 150 -7.42 -0.80 1.95
C ASP A 150 -8.21 -1.94 1.27
N PRO A 151 -8.01 -3.22 1.68
CA PRO A 151 -8.63 -4.37 1.04
C PRO A 151 -10.17 -4.32 1.11
N PHE A 152 -10.73 -3.72 2.17
CA PHE A 152 -12.17 -3.66 2.38
C PHE A 152 -12.84 -2.72 1.38
N SER A 153 -12.22 -1.55 1.13
CA SER A 153 -12.68 -0.61 0.12
C SER A 153 -12.60 -1.18 -1.29
N LEU A 154 -11.51 -1.86 -1.59
CA LEU A 154 -11.31 -2.48 -2.90
C LEU A 154 -12.40 -3.51 -3.24
N CYS A 155 -12.91 -4.22 -2.23
CA CYS A 155 -13.95 -5.24 -2.42
C CYS A 155 -15.39 -4.71 -2.35
N THR A 156 -15.59 -3.51 -1.81
CA THR A 156 -16.94 -2.96 -1.55
C THR A 156 -17.29 -1.71 -2.36
N ALA A 157 -16.31 -1.07 -2.99
CA ALA A 157 -16.51 0.18 -3.74
C ALA A 157 -16.06 0.10 -5.20
N GLY A 158 -16.80 0.81 -6.05
CA GLY A 158 -16.47 1.00 -7.46
C GLY A 158 -16.69 -0.22 -8.36
N LYS A 159 -16.62 0.02 -9.67
CA LYS A 159 -16.90 -0.99 -10.71
C LYS A 159 -15.86 -2.10 -10.79
N CYS A 160 -14.67 -1.92 -10.22
CA CYS A 160 -13.58 -2.90 -10.29
C CYS A 160 -13.60 -3.90 -9.12
N ARG A 161 -14.59 -3.87 -8.23
CA ARG A 161 -14.64 -4.74 -7.04
C ARG A 161 -14.36 -6.22 -7.32
N ASN A 162 -14.96 -6.78 -8.37
CA ASN A 162 -14.80 -8.20 -8.71
C ASN A 162 -13.38 -8.52 -9.21
N MET A 163 -12.68 -7.55 -9.80
CA MET A 163 -11.28 -7.70 -10.20
C MET A 163 -10.37 -7.70 -8.98
N TRP A 164 -10.65 -6.82 -8.01
CA TRP A 164 -9.91 -6.75 -6.75
C TRP A 164 -10.12 -7.98 -5.89
N ILE A 165 -11.35 -8.49 -5.77
CA ILE A 165 -11.64 -9.75 -5.08
C ILE A 165 -10.78 -10.88 -5.65
N LYS A 166 -10.78 -11.08 -6.97
CA LYS A 166 -9.94 -12.10 -7.63
C LYS A 166 -8.45 -11.89 -7.38
N PHE A 167 -7.97 -10.65 -7.44
CA PHE A 167 -6.58 -10.34 -7.15
C PHE A 167 -6.20 -10.74 -5.72
N LEU A 168 -7.07 -10.47 -4.74
CA LEU A 168 -6.86 -10.79 -3.34
C LEU A 168 -6.95 -12.31 -3.08
N GLU A 169 -7.90 -13.01 -3.72
CA GLU A 169 -7.98 -14.48 -3.70
C GLU A 169 -6.69 -15.12 -4.23
N ASP A 170 -6.16 -14.61 -5.34
CA ASP A 170 -4.92 -15.10 -5.91
C ASP A 170 -3.72 -14.81 -4.98
N CYS A 171 -3.70 -13.65 -4.31
CA CYS A 171 -2.66 -13.34 -3.32
C CYS A 171 -2.75 -14.28 -2.11
N GLU A 172 -3.94 -14.55 -1.58
CA GLU A 172 -4.15 -15.50 -0.46
C GLU A 172 -3.67 -16.91 -0.85
N ARG A 173 -4.10 -17.40 -2.02
CA ARG A 173 -3.72 -18.73 -2.53
C ARG A 173 -2.20 -18.88 -2.64
N ASN A 174 -1.51 -17.81 -2.98
CA ASN A 174 -0.06 -17.77 -3.14
C ASN A 174 0.71 -17.28 -1.90
N LYS A 175 0.03 -17.10 -0.75
CA LYS A 175 0.62 -16.61 0.52
C LYS A 175 1.33 -15.26 0.38
N SER A 176 0.79 -14.39 -0.47
CA SER A 176 1.28 -13.05 -0.77
C SER A 176 0.26 -11.94 -0.46
N LEU A 177 -0.77 -12.28 0.32
CA LEU A 177 -1.66 -11.33 0.99
C LEU A 177 -1.11 -11.07 2.40
N TYR A 178 -0.74 -9.81 2.69
CA TYR A 178 -0.14 -9.42 3.97
C TYR A 178 -0.99 -8.37 4.70
N GLY A 179 -0.99 -8.45 6.04
CA GLY A 179 -1.72 -7.53 6.93
C GLY A 179 -3.20 -7.89 7.15
N VAL A 180 -3.76 -8.80 6.34
CA VAL A 180 -5.13 -9.31 6.44
C VAL A 180 -5.20 -10.73 5.85
N THR A 181 -6.26 -11.47 6.15
CA THR A 181 -6.61 -12.74 5.52
C THR A 181 -7.84 -12.56 4.63
N PHE A 182 -7.97 -13.40 3.61
CA PHE A 182 -9.15 -13.34 2.75
C PHE A 182 -10.46 -13.62 3.51
N ALA A 183 -10.44 -14.46 4.55
CA ALA A 183 -11.60 -14.74 5.39
C ALA A 183 -12.15 -13.47 6.08
N GLN A 184 -11.27 -12.62 6.62
CA GLN A 184 -11.68 -11.34 7.23
C GLN A 184 -12.31 -10.39 6.21
N ILE A 185 -11.80 -10.40 4.97
CA ILE A 185 -12.35 -9.58 3.88
C ILE A 185 -13.76 -10.10 3.53
N GLN A 186 -13.93 -11.41 3.43
CA GLN A 186 -15.22 -12.04 3.15
C GLN A 186 -16.25 -11.73 4.24
N ASP A 187 -15.88 -11.87 5.53
CA ASP A 187 -16.76 -11.53 6.66
C ASP A 187 -17.24 -10.07 6.59
N TYR A 188 -16.34 -9.16 6.21
CA TYR A 188 -16.69 -7.74 6.03
C TYR A 188 -17.63 -7.52 4.84
N MET A 189 -17.37 -8.20 3.72
CA MET A 189 -18.25 -8.12 2.54
C MET A 189 -19.66 -8.63 2.88
N ASP A 190 -19.77 -9.75 3.57
CA ASP A 190 -21.04 -10.33 3.99
C ASP A 190 -21.80 -9.38 4.94
N TYR A 191 -21.09 -8.78 5.90
CA TYR A 191 -21.64 -7.73 6.77
C TYR A 191 -22.16 -6.53 5.98
N MET A 192 -21.42 -6.08 4.97
CA MET A 192 -21.82 -4.94 4.14
C MET A 192 -23.03 -5.27 3.25
N ASP A 193 -23.10 -6.48 2.70
CA ASP A 193 -24.24 -6.96 1.91
C ASP A 193 -25.51 -7.08 2.76
N VAL A 194 -25.39 -7.57 4.00
CA VAL A 194 -26.49 -7.58 4.98
C VAL A 194 -26.97 -6.15 5.25
N ASN A 195 -26.07 -5.22 5.60
CA ASN A 195 -26.47 -3.83 5.87
C ASN A 195 -27.15 -3.19 4.66
N LYS A 196 -26.69 -3.48 3.44
CA LYS A 196 -27.31 -2.99 2.22
C LYS A 196 -28.72 -3.59 2.02
N ALA A 197 -28.87 -4.89 2.23
CA ALA A 197 -30.17 -5.56 2.12
C ALA A 197 -31.21 -4.99 3.09
N TYR A 198 -30.79 -4.63 4.30
CA TYR A 198 -31.66 -4.08 5.34
C TYR A 198 -31.67 -2.53 5.39
N LYS A 199 -31.04 -1.85 4.43
CA LYS A 199 -30.88 -0.38 4.38
C LYS A 199 -30.37 0.22 5.70
N LEU A 200 -29.51 -0.51 6.38
CA LEU A 200 -28.88 -0.06 7.62
C LEU A 200 -27.72 0.86 7.28
N ASN A 201 -27.57 1.94 8.04
CA ASN A 201 -26.31 2.67 8.07
C ASN A 201 -25.27 1.72 8.71
N PRO A 202 -24.29 1.22 7.96
CA PRO A 202 -23.33 0.28 8.52
C PRO A 202 -22.55 1.03 9.58
N LEU A 203 -22.63 0.56 10.83
CA LEU A 203 -21.78 1.06 11.90
C LEU A 203 -20.33 1.00 11.41
N PRO A 204 -19.48 2.00 11.73
CA PRO A 204 -18.06 1.93 11.42
C PRO A 204 -17.57 0.61 11.98
N TRP A 205 -17.06 -0.26 11.11
CA TRP A 205 -16.56 -1.56 11.52
C TRP A 205 -15.48 -1.30 12.56
N ASN A 206 -15.81 -1.63 13.80
CA ASN A 206 -15.21 -1.01 14.96
C ASN A 206 -13.74 -1.40 14.95
N SER A 207 -12.84 -0.43 15.17
CA SER A 207 -11.41 -0.69 15.39
C SER A 207 -11.15 -1.73 16.52
N GLN A 208 -12.16 -1.99 17.37
CA GLN A 208 -12.18 -3.07 18.36
C GLN A 208 -12.22 -4.51 17.78
N TYR A 209 -12.81 -4.74 16.60
CA TYR A 209 -12.75 -6.05 15.92
C TYR A 209 -11.41 -6.25 15.19
N LEU A 210 -10.78 -5.15 14.74
CA LEU A 210 -9.41 -5.12 14.22
C LEU A 210 -8.34 -5.39 15.30
N THR A 211 -8.68 -5.31 16.60
CA THR A 211 -7.74 -5.58 17.70
C THR A 211 -7.66 -7.07 18.07
N HIS A 212 -8.75 -7.83 17.87
CA HIS A 212 -8.79 -9.28 18.13
C HIS A 212 -8.33 -10.14 16.96
N LEU A 213 -8.48 -9.61 15.75
CA LEU A 213 -7.81 -10.13 14.58
C LEU A 213 -6.37 -9.64 14.63
N GLN A 214 -5.41 -10.52 14.92
CA GLN A 214 -3.99 -10.18 14.90
C GLN A 214 -3.63 -9.56 13.56
N TYR A 215 -3.66 -8.23 13.50
CA TYR A 215 -3.15 -7.41 12.41
C TYR A 215 -1.64 -7.58 12.45
N VAL A 216 -1.15 -8.64 11.81
CA VAL A 216 0.27 -8.95 11.78
C VAL A 216 0.92 -7.84 10.96
N LYS A 217 1.56 -6.88 11.65
CA LYS A 217 2.56 -6.00 11.01
C LYS A 217 3.43 -6.89 10.12
N PRO A 218 3.55 -6.62 8.81
CA PRO A 218 4.42 -7.41 7.96
C PRO A 218 5.83 -7.37 8.57
N LYS A 219 6.28 -8.52 9.07
CA LYS A 219 7.62 -8.83 9.58
C LYS A 219 8.36 -7.66 10.25
N GLN A 220 8.28 -7.60 11.58
CA GLN A 220 9.39 -7.16 12.44
C GLN A 220 10.62 -8.10 12.32
N LEU A 221 11.02 -8.51 11.11
CA LEU A 221 12.30 -9.16 10.89
C LEU A 221 13.29 -8.08 10.44
N LEU A 222 14.29 -7.87 11.31
CA LEU A 222 15.46 -6.98 11.19
C LEU A 222 15.33 -5.59 11.81
N LEU A 223 14.85 -5.50 13.06
CA LEU A 223 15.27 -4.42 13.97
C LEU A 223 15.70 -4.98 15.33
N GLN A 224 16.83 -5.69 15.35
CA GLN A 224 17.85 -5.62 16.41
C GLN A 224 19.19 -5.96 15.72
N PRO A 225 20.18 -5.03 15.67
CA PRO A 225 20.71 -4.31 16.81
C PRO A 225 20.93 -2.81 16.51
N MET A 226 19.95 -1.96 16.83
CA MET A 226 20.18 -0.51 16.94
C MET A 226 19.75 0.05 18.31
N LEU A 227 19.54 -0.84 19.28
CA LEU A 227 19.19 -0.51 20.67
C LEU A 227 20.37 -0.57 21.65
N LEU A 228 21.61 -0.72 21.15
CA LEU A 228 22.83 -0.73 21.99
C LEU A 228 23.65 0.57 21.96
N THR A 229 23.33 1.54 21.09
CA THR A 229 24.12 2.78 20.99
C THR A 229 23.52 3.99 21.72
N LEU A 230 22.25 3.94 22.15
CA LEU A 230 21.61 5.08 22.84
C LEU A 230 21.48 4.93 24.36
N THR A 231 21.84 3.77 24.92
CA THR A 231 21.82 3.55 26.39
C THR A 231 23.19 3.80 27.04
N LEU A 232 24.28 3.92 26.26
CA LEU A 232 25.63 4.21 26.78
C LEU A 232 25.96 5.71 26.87
N LEU A 233 25.09 6.60 26.40
CA LEU A 233 25.27 8.06 26.48
C LEU A 233 24.47 8.73 27.62
N ARG A 234 23.84 7.93 28.51
CA ARG A 234 23.12 8.44 29.70
C ARG A 234 23.76 8.07 31.04
N PHE A 235 24.97 7.50 31.05
CA PHE A 235 25.70 7.12 32.27
C PHE A 235 27.16 7.62 32.31
N LEU A 236 27.42 8.87 31.92
CA LEU A 236 28.64 9.58 32.32
C LEU A 236 28.29 10.95 32.94
N PRO A 237 27.97 11.00 34.24
CA PRO A 237 28.04 12.24 34.99
C PRO A 237 29.50 12.50 35.38
N GLY A 238 30.11 13.52 34.77
CA GLY A 238 31.25 14.30 35.29
C GLY A 238 32.59 13.58 35.51
N LEU A 239 33.68 14.21 35.03
CA LEU A 239 35.13 14.05 35.33
C LEU A 239 35.87 14.27 33.98
N ILE A 240 36.80 15.19 33.76
CA ILE A 240 37.70 15.97 34.63
C ILE A 240 38.15 17.23 33.86
N THR A 241 38.28 18.33 34.60
CA THR A 241 39.08 19.53 34.34
C THR A 241 40.58 19.21 34.26
N CYS A 242 41.26 19.64 33.19
CA CYS A 242 42.62 20.22 33.15
C CYS A 242 42.98 20.50 31.69
#